data_AF-A0A344UP94-F1
#
_entry.id   AF-A0A344UP94-F1
#
_cell.length_a   1.000
_cell.length_b   1.000
_cell.length_c   1.000
_cell.angle_alpha   90.00
_cell.angle_beta   90.00
_cell.angle_gamma   90.00
#
_symmetry.space_group_name_H-M   'P 1'
#
loop_
_entity.id
_entity.type
_entity.pdbx_description
1 polymer ?
#
loop_
_entity_poly.entity_id
_entity_poly.type
_entity_poly.pdbx_seq_one_letter_code
_entity_poly.pdbx_strand_id
1 'polypeptide(L)'
;MLLNNICIAVMEGWSNRRKEKRERSYLSILVVSYLDRFANGCLSVAFDDGTAYGRPAGADGCHEVTVRAPTFLPFEIEVEWKVLPESLMFDILQIPDKHASIENRLDGILEFDDPPDYGEFFWARQRDYAELGLHVSAVAKRLRKHAGMPLRDDLSGELSRDSLMQQVINKIDEERAAYEKRMATSSLN
;
A
#
# COMPACT_ATOMS: atom_id res chain seq x y z
N MET A 1 37.97 -19.92 37.16
CA MET A 1 36.58 -19.40 37.17
C MET A 1 36.33 -18.31 36.13
N LEU A 2 37.21 -17.32 35.93
CA LEU A 2 37.02 -16.24 34.94
C LEU A 2 36.90 -16.71 33.47
N LEU A 3 37.73 -17.68 33.04
CA LEU A 3 37.68 -18.22 31.67
C LEU A 3 36.36 -18.95 31.34
N ASN A 4 35.76 -19.62 32.33
CA ASN A 4 34.50 -20.34 32.13
C ASN A 4 33.33 -19.38 31.90
N ASN A 5 33.31 -18.27 32.65
CA ASN A 5 32.27 -17.25 32.52
C ASN A 5 32.36 -16.48 31.19
N ILE A 6 33.57 -16.26 30.67
CA ILE A 6 33.77 -15.61 29.36
C ILE A 6 33.26 -16.51 28.23
N CYS A 7 33.59 -17.80 28.23
CA CYS A 7 33.10 -18.74 27.21
C CYS A 7 31.56 -18.84 27.21
N ILE A 8 30.93 -18.87 28.38
CA ILE A 8 29.47 -18.88 28.51
C ILE A 8 28.87 -17.60 27.93
N ALA A 9 29.37 -16.42 28.31
CA ALA A 9 28.89 -15.14 27.78
C ALA A 9 29.06 -15.02 26.25
N VAL A 10 30.15 -15.57 25.70
CA VAL A 10 30.36 -15.64 24.25
C VAL A 10 29.34 -16.58 23.61
N MET A 11 29.16 -17.81 24.10
CA MET A 11 28.18 -18.75 23.55
C MET A 11 26.74 -18.20 23.62
N GLU A 12 26.37 -17.56 24.72
CA GLU A 12 25.07 -16.94 24.92
C GLU A 12 24.85 -15.77 23.94
N GLY A 13 25.86 -14.90 23.78
CA GLY A 13 25.82 -13.83 22.80
C GLY A 13 25.71 -14.32 21.35
N TRP A 14 26.37 -15.44 21.01
CA TRP A 14 26.26 -16.08 19.71
C TRP A 14 24.88 -16.71 19.48
N SER A 15 24.34 -17.37 20.50
CA SER A 15 23.00 -17.98 20.46
C SER A 15 21.92 -16.91 20.26
N ASN A 16 21.97 -15.81 21.03
CA ASN A 16 21.04 -14.70 20.90
C ASN A 16 21.08 -14.06 19.51
N ARG A 17 22.27 -13.77 18.97
CA ARG A 17 22.40 -13.24 17.59
C ARG A 17 21.81 -14.17 16.53
N ARG A 18 21.95 -15.49 16.71
CA ARG A 18 21.39 -16.47 15.78
C ARG A 18 19.86 -16.52 15.88
N LYS A 19 19.32 -16.44 17.10
CA LYS A 19 17.89 -16.37 17.37
C LYS A 19 17.26 -15.11 16.76
N GLU A 20 17.82 -13.94 17.05
CA GLU A 20 17.38 -12.66 16.48
C GLU A 20 17.42 -12.66 14.95
N LYS A 21 18.47 -13.23 14.34
CA LYS A 21 18.55 -13.36 12.88
C LYS A 21 17.41 -14.21 12.33
N ARG A 22 17.09 -15.35 12.98
CA ARG A 22 16.01 -16.24 12.56
C ARG A 22 14.64 -15.57 12.70
N GLU A 23 14.40 -14.90 13.83
CA GLU A 23 13.17 -14.15 14.10
C GLU A 23 12.99 -13.02 13.09
N ARG A 24 14.04 -12.23 12.82
CA ARG A 24 14.02 -11.17 11.80
C ARG A 24 13.70 -11.72 10.42
N SER A 25 14.34 -12.82 10.01
CA SER A 25 14.08 -13.43 8.70
C SER A 25 12.64 -13.95 8.59
N TYR A 26 12.14 -14.65 9.62
CA TYR A 26 10.77 -15.14 9.64
C TYR A 26 9.74 -14.00 9.58
N LEU A 27 9.91 -12.99 10.45
CA LEU A 27 9.07 -11.79 10.44
C LEU A 27 9.07 -11.13 9.07
N SER A 28 10.25 -10.94 8.49
CA SER A 28 10.38 -10.22 7.22
C SER A 28 9.74 -10.97 6.07
N ILE A 29 9.89 -12.31 6.00
CA ILE A 29 9.22 -13.13 4.99
C ILE A 29 7.70 -12.98 5.10
N LEU A 30 7.16 -13.12 6.31
CA LEU A 30 5.73 -13.11 6.54
C LEU A 30 5.15 -11.72 6.25
N VAL A 31 5.70 -10.68 6.87
CA VAL A 31 5.22 -9.29 6.73
C VAL A 31 5.36 -8.82 5.28
N VAL A 32 6.49 -9.07 4.60
CA VAL A 32 6.64 -8.73 3.17
C VAL A 32 5.53 -9.38 2.32
N SER A 33 5.15 -10.63 2.60
CA SER A 33 4.06 -11.29 1.88
C SER A 33 2.72 -10.56 2.06
N TYR A 34 2.41 -10.12 3.29
CA TYR A 34 1.21 -9.32 3.55
C TYR A 34 1.27 -7.95 2.87
N LEU A 35 2.40 -7.25 2.96
CA LEU A 35 2.57 -5.94 2.34
C LEU A 35 2.44 -6.03 0.80
N ASP A 36 2.98 -7.08 0.18
CA ASP A 36 2.84 -7.28 -1.25
C ASP A 36 1.40 -7.55 -1.67
N ARG A 37 0.65 -8.35 -0.90
CA ARG A 37 -0.77 -8.60 -1.15
C ARG A 37 -1.58 -7.32 -1.00
N PHE A 38 -1.30 -6.53 0.03
CA PHE A 38 -1.94 -5.26 0.25
C PHE A 38 -1.68 -4.28 -0.89
N ALA A 39 -0.42 -4.13 -1.33
CA ALA A 39 -0.07 -3.29 -2.46
C ALA A 39 -0.69 -3.78 -3.78
N ASN A 40 -0.80 -5.09 -4.01
CA ASN A 40 -1.54 -5.61 -5.18
C ASN A 40 -3.03 -5.25 -5.11
N GLY A 41 -3.66 -5.35 -3.95
CA GLY A 41 -5.05 -4.92 -3.78
C GLY A 41 -5.22 -3.41 -3.99
N CYS A 42 -4.23 -2.61 -3.58
CA CYS A 42 -4.21 -1.18 -3.88
C CYS A 42 -4.17 -0.92 -5.39
N LEU A 43 -3.38 -1.68 -6.16
CA LEU A 43 -3.40 -1.60 -7.62
C LEU A 43 -4.78 -1.96 -8.20
N SER A 44 -5.42 -3.00 -7.67
CA SER A 44 -6.76 -3.38 -8.12
C SER A 44 -7.78 -2.26 -7.90
N VAL A 45 -7.73 -1.58 -6.75
CA VAL A 45 -8.58 -0.39 -6.48
C VAL A 45 -8.19 0.79 -7.38
N ALA A 46 -6.89 0.98 -7.63
CA ALA A 46 -6.40 2.03 -8.53
C ALA A 46 -6.92 1.90 -9.97
N PHE A 47 -7.37 0.71 -10.39
CA PHE A 47 -7.99 0.48 -11.69
C PHE A 47 -9.52 0.41 -11.67
N ASP A 48 -10.16 0.52 -10.50
CA ASP A 48 -11.61 0.51 -10.38
C ASP A 48 -12.15 1.88 -10.76
N ASP A 49 -12.78 1.97 -11.93
CA ASP A 49 -13.43 3.19 -12.46
C ASP A 49 -14.96 3.16 -12.28
N GLY A 50 -15.47 2.18 -11.53
CA GLY A 50 -16.88 2.00 -11.29
C GLY A 50 -17.65 1.34 -12.44
N THR A 51 -16.94 0.77 -13.42
CA THR A 51 -17.53 0.06 -14.56
C THR A 51 -17.30 -1.46 -14.50
N ALA A 52 -18.23 -2.21 -15.09
CA ALA A 52 -18.12 -3.64 -15.31
C ALA A 52 -18.43 -3.96 -16.78
N TYR A 53 -17.53 -4.67 -17.46
CA TYR A 53 -17.66 -5.01 -18.88
C TYR A 53 -17.87 -3.78 -19.79
N GLY A 54 -17.23 -2.65 -19.45
CA GLY A 54 -17.30 -1.40 -20.22
C GLY A 54 -18.61 -0.64 -20.07
N ARG A 55 -19.38 -0.90 -19.00
CA ARG A 55 -20.64 -0.20 -18.67
C ARG A 55 -20.65 0.16 -17.19
N PRO A 56 -21.39 1.19 -16.76
CA PRO A 56 -21.56 1.49 -15.34
C PRO A 56 -22.00 0.25 -14.57
N ALA A 57 -21.34 -0.02 -13.43
CA ALA A 57 -21.54 -1.26 -12.68
C ALA A 57 -22.78 -1.26 -11.79
N GLY A 58 -23.28 -0.06 -11.44
CA GLY A 58 -24.41 0.13 -10.54
C GLY A 58 -25.77 0.16 -11.24
N ALA A 59 -26.81 0.32 -10.43
CA ALA A 59 -28.18 0.48 -10.90
C ALA A 59 -28.36 1.78 -11.70
N ASP A 60 -29.37 1.80 -12.58
CA ASP A 60 -29.79 2.99 -13.34
C ASP A 60 -28.69 3.66 -14.17
N GLY A 61 -27.64 2.91 -14.54
CA GLY A 61 -26.51 3.43 -15.31
C GLY A 61 -25.52 4.23 -14.47
N CYS A 62 -25.54 4.11 -13.16
CA CYS A 62 -24.57 4.74 -12.26
C CYS A 62 -23.29 3.90 -12.13
N HIS A 63 -22.17 4.57 -11.93
CA HIS A 63 -20.91 3.94 -11.56
C HIS A 63 -20.98 3.46 -10.10
N GLU A 64 -20.41 2.30 -9.80
CA GLU A 64 -20.42 1.72 -8.45
C GLU A 64 -19.12 0.94 -8.21
N VAL A 65 -18.60 0.98 -6.98
CA VAL A 65 -17.35 0.31 -6.61
C VAL A 65 -17.42 -1.17 -6.95
N THR A 66 -16.47 -1.64 -7.77
CA THR A 66 -16.37 -3.05 -8.17
C THR A 66 -15.26 -3.80 -7.43
N VAL A 67 -14.30 -3.06 -6.84
CA VAL A 67 -13.15 -3.61 -6.14
C VAL A 67 -13.14 -3.17 -4.69
N ARG A 68 -13.22 -4.17 -3.80
CA ARG A 68 -13.06 -3.97 -2.35
C ARG A 68 -11.62 -3.56 -2.03
N ALA A 69 -11.50 -2.56 -1.15
CA ALA A 69 -10.23 -2.14 -0.59
C ALA A 69 -9.48 -3.30 0.11
N PRO A 70 -8.14 -3.40 -0.05
CA PRO A 70 -7.35 -4.37 0.71
C PRO A 70 -7.37 -4.06 2.21
N THR A 71 -7.10 -5.06 3.03
CA THR A 71 -6.97 -4.91 4.49
C THR A 71 -5.63 -5.45 4.95
N PHE A 72 -5.01 -4.76 5.91
CA PHE A 72 -3.78 -5.21 6.55
C PHE A 72 -3.92 -5.07 8.06
N LEU A 73 -3.81 -6.18 8.79
CA LEU A 73 -3.99 -6.25 10.23
C LEU A 73 -2.66 -6.67 10.88
N PRO A 74 -1.72 -5.73 11.11
CA PRO A 74 -0.39 -6.08 11.58
C PRO A 74 -0.40 -6.78 12.95
N PHE A 75 -1.34 -6.43 13.83
CA PHE A 75 -1.44 -7.02 15.17
C PHE A 75 -1.95 -8.47 15.18
N GLU A 76 -2.50 -8.97 14.07
CA GLU A 76 -2.86 -10.39 13.92
C GLU A 76 -1.68 -11.25 13.45
N ILE A 77 -0.55 -10.63 13.11
CA ILE A 77 0.65 -11.33 12.67
C ILE A 77 1.49 -11.69 13.90
N GLU A 78 1.55 -12.99 14.21
CA GLU A 78 2.32 -13.54 15.34
C GLU A 78 3.83 -13.51 15.09
N VAL A 79 4.46 -12.35 15.27
CA VAL A 79 5.91 -12.12 15.08
C VAL A 79 6.50 -11.19 16.16
N GLU A 80 7.81 -11.29 16.40
CA GLU A 80 8.51 -10.39 17.33
C GLU A 80 8.87 -9.06 16.65
N TRP A 81 8.00 -8.05 16.78
CA TRP A 81 8.17 -6.75 16.15
C TRP A 81 9.44 -6.00 16.60
N LYS A 82 9.94 -6.25 17.82
CA LYS A 82 11.10 -5.53 18.39
C LYS A 82 12.42 -5.87 17.71
N VAL A 83 12.48 -6.90 16.85
CA VAL A 83 13.68 -7.20 16.05
C VAL A 83 13.86 -6.24 14.87
N LEU A 84 12.86 -5.41 14.55
CA LEU A 84 12.94 -4.41 13.49
C LEU A 84 13.52 -3.08 13.98
N PRO A 85 14.17 -2.31 13.08
CA PRO A 85 14.45 -0.90 13.33
C PRO A 85 13.14 -0.15 13.59
N GLU A 86 13.17 0.78 14.55
CA GLU A 86 12.01 1.57 14.97
C GLU A 86 11.29 2.22 13.79
N SER A 87 12.02 2.81 12.85
CA SER A 87 11.45 3.45 11.66
C SER A 87 10.72 2.47 10.75
N LEU A 88 11.24 1.24 10.56
CA LEU A 88 10.56 0.21 9.77
C LEU A 88 9.30 -0.29 10.47
N MET A 89 9.38 -0.53 11.78
CA MET A 89 8.24 -0.95 12.57
C MET A 89 7.13 0.11 12.51
N PHE A 90 7.46 1.38 12.75
CA PHE A 90 6.54 2.50 12.66
C PHE A 90 5.88 2.59 11.29
N ASP A 91 6.65 2.57 10.20
CA ASP A 91 6.11 2.66 8.84
C ASP A 91 5.14 1.52 8.53
N ILE A 92 5.41 0.30 9.01
CA ILE A 92 4.52 -0.85 8.81
C ILE A 92 3.23 -0.68 9.63
N LEU A 93 3.35 -0.30 10.91
CA LEU A 93 2.22 -0.20 11.82
C LEU A 93 1.28 0.97 11.49
N GLN A 94 1.75 1.98 10.74
CA GLN A 94 0.92 3.11 10.29
C GLN A 94 0.10 2.86 9.02
N ILE A 95 0.32 1.73 8.32
CA ILE A 95 -0.41 1.43 7.07
C ILE A 95 -1.93 1.39 7.29
N PRO A 96 -2.48 0.75 8.35
CA PRO A 96 -3.91 0.75 8.61
C PRO A 96 -4.47 2.16 8.86
N ASP A 97 -3.73 3.03 9.54
CA ASP A 97 -4.16 4.41 9.80
C ASP A 97 -4.24 5.23 8.51
N LYS A 98 -3.25 5.06 7.62
CA LYS A 98 -3.26 5.69 6.28
C LYS A 98 -4.45 5.20 5.46
N HIS A 99 -4.72 3.89 5.50
CA HIS A 99 -5.86 3.29 4.83
C HIS A 99 -7.18 3.85 5.36
N ALA A 100 -7.37 3.90 6.68
CA ALA A 100 -8.56 4.47 7.30
C ALA A 100 -8.74 5.97 6.98
N SER A 101 -7.64 6.74 6.92
CA SER A 101 -7.69 8.14 6.51
C SER A 101 -8.16 8.32 5.07
N ILE A 102 -7.81 7.41 4.17
CA ILE A 102 -8.29 7.43 2.78
C ILE A 102 -9.78 7.12 2.76
N GLU A 103 -10.23 6.06 3.43
CA GLU A 103 -11.65 5.70 3.45
C GLU A 103 -12.52 6.85 4.01
N ASN A 104 -12.12 7.46 5.13
CA ASN A 104 -12.84 8.62 5.68
C ASN A 104 -12.90 9.80 4.71
N ARG A 105 -11.83 10.03 3.93
CA ARG A 105 -11.80 11.09 2.91
C ARG A 105 -12.74 10.76 1.76
N LEU A 106 -12.73 9.52 1.29
CA LEU A 106 -13.57 9.07 0.19
C LEU A 106 -15.06 9.12 0.55
N ASP A 107 -15.43 8.74 1.77
CA ASP A 107 -16.81 8.87 2.28
C ASP A 107 -17.28 10.33 2.22
N GLY A 108 -16.41 11.26 2.65
CA GLY A 108 -16.70 12.70 2.60
C GLY A 108 -16.79 13.27 1.18
N ILE A 109 -16.07 12.69 0.20
CA ILE A 109 -16.18 13.09 -1.21
C ILE A 109 -17.50 12.57 -1.78
N LEU A 110 -17.81 11.29 -1.55
CA LEU A 110 -18.99 10.64 -2.09
C LEU A 110 -20.30 11.32 -1.65
N GLU A 111 -20.34 11.88 -0.44
CA GLU A 111 -21.50 12.64 0.05
C GLU A 111 -21.88 13.84 -0.82
N PHE A 112 -20.92 14.42 -1.54
CA PHE A 112 -21.10 15.62 -2.37
C PHE A 112 -20.81 15.40 -3.85
N ASP A 113 -20.59 14.15 -4.28
CA ASP A 113 -20.31 13.82 -5.67
C ASP A 113 -21.58 13.39 -6.40
N ASP A 114 -21.74 13.83 -7.64
CA ASP A 114 -23.00 13.72 -8.37
C ASP A 114 -23.04 12.46 -9.25
N PRO A 115 -24.20 11.75 -9.30
CA PRO A 115 -24.42 10.69 -10.28
C PRO A 115 -24.51 11.25 -11.71
N PRO A 116 -24.31 10.42 -12.75
CA PRO A 116 -24.14 8.96 -12.69
C PRO A 116 -22.68 8.50 -12.51
N ASP A 117 -21.71 9.36 -12.76
CA ASP A 117 -20.32 8.94 -12.92
C ASP A 117 -19.53 8.93 -11.60
N TYR A 118 -19.94 9.72 -10.61
CA TYR A 118 -19.20 9.94 -9.35
C TYR A 118 -17.71 10.19 -9.62
N GLY A 119 -17.44 11.14 -10.52
CA GLY A 119 -16.12 11.32 -11.12
C GLY A 119 -15.06 11.73 -10.09
N GLU A 120 -15.39 12.62 -9.15
CA GLU A 120 -14.42 13.06 -8.13
C GLU A 120 -14.10 11.92 -7.15
N PHE A 121 -15.10 11.13 -6.77
CA PHE A 121 -14.95 9.95 -5.92
C PHE A 121 -14.04 8.91 -6.58
N PHE A 122 -14.30 8.52 -7.83
CA PHE A 122 -13.48 7.52 -8.51
C PHE A 122 -12.06 8.02 -8.80
N TRP A 123 -11.90 9.27 -9.22
CA TRP A 123 -10.56 9.88 -9.37
C TRP A 123 -9.79 9.88 -8.05
N ALA A 124 -10.41 10.34 -6.96
CA ALA A 124 -9.79 10.35 -5.64
C ALA A 124 -9.43 8.93 -5.19
N ARG A 125 -10.37 7.98 -5.33
CA ARG A 125 -10.18 6.57 -4.94
C ARG A 125 -9.03 5.94 -5.71
N GLN A 126 -8.99 6.11 -7.03
CA GLN A 126 -7.95 5.50 -7.86
C GLN A 126 -6.56 6.06 -7.51
N ARG A 127 -6.46 7.38 -7.37
CA ARG A 127 -5.22 8.08 -7.08
C ARG A 127 -4.71 7.77 -5.66
N ASP A 128 -5.57 7.83 -4.64
CA ASP A 128 -5.19 7.60 -3.24
C ASP A 128 -4.69 6.18 -3.01
N TYR A 129 -5.36 5.19 -3.61
CA TYR A 129 -4.91 3.80 -3.51
C TYR A 129 -3.64 3.54 -4.32
N ALA A 130 -3.44 4.19 -5.46
CA ALA A 130 -2.17 4.14 -6.17
C ALA A 130 -1.01 4.68 -5.29
N GLU A 131 -1.20 5.82 -4.63
CA GLU A 131 -0.20 6.41 -3.72
C GLU A 131 0.06 5.52 -2.49
N LEU A 132 -1.00 4.99 -1.87
CA LEU A 132 -0.87 4.06 -0.74
C LEU A 132 -0.12 2.79 -1.15
N GLY A 133 -0.46 2.22 -2.31
CA GLY A 133 0.22 1.05 -2.86
C GLY A 133 1.72 1.28 -3.09
N LEU A 134 2.10 2.45 -3.63
CA LEU A 134 3.49 2.84 -3.82
C LEU A 134 4.23 2.99 -2.49
N HIS A 135 3.59 3.61 -1.49
CA HIS A 135 4.14 3.72 -0.15
C HIS A 135 4.42 2.33 0.45
N VAL A 136 3.44 1.43 0.40
CA VAL A 136 3.57 0.06 0.92
C VAL A 136 4.63 -0.74 0.16
N SER A 137 4.71 -0.59 -1.16
CA SER A 137 5.80 -1.15 -1.98
C SER A 137 7.18 -0.70 -1.48
N ALA A 138 7.34 0.59 -1.20
CA ALA A 138 8.61 1.14 -0.69
C ALA A 138 8.97 0.56 0.69
N VAL A 139 8.00 0.44 1.60
CA VAL A 139 8.18 -0.20 2.92
C VAL A 139 8.61 -1.66 2.75
N ALA A 140 7.93 -2.42 1.89
CA ALA A 140 8.27 -3.81 1.62
C ALA A 140 9.68 -3.98 1.02
N LYS A 141 10.13 -3.07 0.15
CA LYS A 141 11.50 -3.05 -0.40
C LYS A 141 12.53 -2.80 0.71
N ARG A 142 12.29 -1.83 1.59
CA ARG A 142 13.17 -1.55 2.74
C ARG A 142 13.24 -2.73 3.71
N LEU A 143 12.12 -3.40 3.97
CA LEU A 143 12.08 -4.59 4.83
C LEU A 143 12.89 -5.76 4.24
N ARG A 144 12.74 -6.03 2.93
CA ARG A 144 13.56 -7.03 2.23
C ARG A 144 15.05 -6.71 2.35
N LYS A 145 15.44 -5.46 2.10
CA LYS A 145 16.83 -5.00 2.21
C LYS A 145 17.36 -5.20 3.63
N HIS A 146 16.56 -4.87 4.65
CA HIS A 146 16.93 -5.06 6.06
C HIS A 146 17.13 -6.54 6.42
N ALA A 147 16.32 -7.43 5.84
CA ALA A 147 16.40 -8.87 6.07
C ALA A 147 17.45 -9.59 5.22
N GLY A 148 18.10 -8.91 4.26
CA GLY A 148 18.98 -9.53 3.27
C GLY A 148 18.23 -10.47 2.32
N MET A 149 16.95 -10.23 2.12
CA MET A 149 16.11 -10.98 1.18
C MET A 149 16.36 -10.50 -0.26
N PRO A 150 16.21 -11.37 -1.26
CA PRO A 150 16.22 -10.92 -2.65
C PRO A 150 15.14 -9.87 -2.84
N LEU A 151 15.48 -8.80 -3.56
CA LEU A 151 14.46 -7.88 -4.06
C LEU A 151 13.65 -8.64 -5.10
N ARG A 152 12.33 -8.42 -5.12
CA ARG A 152 11.47 -8.97 -6.15
C ARG A 152 11.89 -8.36 -7.49
N ASP A 153 12.32 -9.22 -8.42
CA ASP A 153 12.60 -8.90 -9.83
C ASP A 153 11.35 -9.11 -10.73
N ASP A 154 10.19 -9.47 -10.17
CA ASP A 154 9.01 -9.79 -10.96
C ASP A 154 8.34 -8.53 -11.50
N LEU A 155 8.68 -8.24 -12.76
CA LEU A 155 8.30 -7.10 -13.62
C LEU A 155 9.20 -5.87 -13.47
N SER A 156 10.53 -6.01 -13.58
CA SER A 156 11.37 -4.84 -13.85
C SER A 156 11.02 -4.24 -15.23
N GLY A 157 10.42 -3.05 -15.27
CA GLY A 157 10.06 -2.36 -16.52
C GLY A 157 8.73 -1.59 -16.44
N GLU A 158 8.18 -1.22 -17.59
CA GLU A 158 6.96 -0.40 -17.72
C GLU A 158 5.70 -1.03 -17.12
N LEU A 159 5.67 -2.36 -17.00
CA LEU A 159 4.52 -3.14 -16.48
C LEU A 159 4.67 -3.55 -15.01
N SER A 160 5.65 -3.01 -14.28
CA SER A 160 5.74 -3.24 -12.84
C SER A 160 4.49 -2.72 -12.13
N ARG A 161 4.12 -3.33 -11.00
CA ARG A 161 3.04 -2.80 -10.16
C ARG A 161 3.22 -1.31 -9.86
N ASP A 162 4.43 -0.91 -9.48
CA ASP A 162 4.73 0.45 -9.07
C ASP A 162 4.64 1.43 -10.26
N SER A 163 5.12 1.02 -11.45
CA SER A 163 4.98 1.83 -12.66
C SER A 163 3.53 1.96 -13.11
N LEU A 164 2.72 0.91 -12.96
CA LEU A 164 1.28 0.96 -13.25
C LEU A 164 0.55 1.92 -12.29
N MET A 165 0.84 1.86 -10.98
CA MET A 165 0.29 2.84 -10.02
C MET A 165 0.72 4.26 -10.37
N GLN A 166 1.98 4.47 -10.75
CA GLN A 166 2.45 5.79 -11.17
C GLN A 166 1.73 6.28 -12.44
N GLN A 167 1.46 5.39 -13.40
CA GLN A 167 0.67 5.72 -14.58
C GLN A 167 -0.76 6.12 -14.23
N VAL A 168 -1.40 5.43 -13.29
CA VAL A 168 -2.74 5.82 -12.77
C VAL A 168 -2.69 7.24 -12.21
N ILE A 169 -1.75 7.53 -11.29
CA ILE A 169 -1.62 8.86 -10.69
C ILE A 169 -1.47 9.93 -11.77
N ASN A 170 -0.55 9.73 -12.71
CA ASN A 170 -0.30 10.69 -13.79
C ASN A 170 -1.56 10.91 -14.65
N LYS A 171 -2.25 9.83 -15.02
CA LYS A 171 -3.49 9.89 -15.81
C LYS A 171 -4.57 10.69 -15.08
N ILE A 172 -4.80 10.40 -13.80
CA ILE A 172 -5.83 11.10 -13.02
C ILE A 172 -5.46 12.58 -12.82
N ASP A 173 -4.19 12.89 -12.55
CA ASP A 173 -3.72 14.26 -12.39
C ASP A 173 -3.91 15.07 -13.70
N GLU A 174 -3.64 14.46 -14.85
CA GLU A 174 -3.88 15.08 -16.17
C GLU A 174 -5.38 15.28 -16.46
N GLU A 175 -6.22 14.27 -16.19
CA GLU A 175 -7.67 14.33 -16.40
C GLU A 175 -8.31 15.41 -15.54
N ARG A 176 -7.93 15.48 -14.26
CA ARG A 176 -8.40 16.48 -13.29
C ARG A 176 -7.98 17.89 -13.69
N ALA A 177 -6.70 18.10 -14.03
CA ALA A 177 -6.22 19.39 -14.49
C ALA A 177 -6.91 19.86 -15.78
N ALA A 178 -7.23 18.92 -16.69
CA ALA A 178 -7.99 19.23 -17.89
C ALA A 178 -9.46 19.60 -17.57
N TYR A 179 -10.10 18.90 -16.63
CA TYR A 179 -11.45 19.21 -16.16
C TYR A 179 -11.53 20.60 -15.52
N GLU A 180 -10.63 20.91 -14.60
CA GLU A 180 -10.57 22.21 -13.92
C GLU A 180 -10.42 23.37 -14.91
N LYS A 181 -9.59 23.21 -15.95
CA LYS A 181 -9.44 24.19 -17.04
C LYS A 181 -10.75 24.40 -17.82
N ARG A 182 -11.49 23.33 -18.11
CA ARG A 182 -12.80 23.41 -18.79
C ARG A 182 -13.81 24.15 -17.93
N MET A 183 -13.88 23.84 -16.64
CA MET A 183 -14.79 24.49 -15.69
C MET A 183 -14.47 25.98 -15.51
N ALA A 184 -13.19 26.34 -15.42
CA ALA A 184 -12.76 27.74 -15.35
C ALA A 184 -13.10 28.52 -16.63
N THR A 185 -13.01 27.89 -17.80
CA THR A 185 -13.35 28.54 -19.08
C THR A 185 -14.87 28.69 -19.24
N SER A 186 -15.66 27.72 -18.79
CA SER A 186 -17.12 27.77 -18.87
C SER A 186 -17.76 28.74 -17.87
N SER A 187 -17.06 29.11 -16.79
CA SER A 187 -17.54 30.08 -15.78
C SER A 187 -17.20 31.54 -16.14
N LEU A 188 -16.44 31.76 -17.22
CA LEU A 188 -16.08 33.08 -17.74
C LEU A 188 -16.95 33.53 -18.94
N ASN A 189 -17.82 32.65 -19.46
CA ASN A 189 -18.77 32.91 -20.54
C ASN A 189 -20.21 32.86 -20.02
#